data_AF-A0A497XSU9-F1
#
_entry.id   AF-A0A497XSU9-F1
#
_cell.length_a   1.000
_cell.length_b   1.000
_cell.length_c   1.000
_cell.angle_alpha   90.00
_cell.angle_beta   90.00
_cell.angle_gamma   90.00
#
_symmetry.space_group_name_H-M   'P 1'
#
loop_
_entity.id
_entity.type
_entity.pdbx_description
1 polymer ?
#
loop_
_entity_poly.entity_id
_entity_poly.type
_entity_poly.pdbx_seq_one_letter_code
_entity_poly.pdbx_strand_id
1 'polypeptide(L)'
;MYGDPFEDIQLVRERLSLYLSLFLLLKALETGERLPEEVKDFLKEKEQKLLSLIKKRKLLKDKTVKLKARYLKPNVKEFSRGLIPKTLMEFYSREGYEITDIEPDSLTAMFGFIAAKLQEELYLLEIGNFADARKNEMAQLRFLNTHLLPVLSSASLSKDLSEVTEPILRIVSEDRNQLLKRVVSSFNKET
;
A
#
# COMPACT_ATOMS: atom_id res chain seq x y z
N MET A 1 20.95 15.33 8.64
CA MET A 1 21.48 15.06 7.29
C MET A 1 20.79 13.82 6.74
N TYR A 2 20.30 13.87 5.50
CA TYR A 2 19.87 12.68 4.74
C TYR A 2 21.00 11.63 4.70
N GLY A 3 20.68 10.38 4.33
CA GLY A 3 21.71 9.42 3.94
C GLY A 3 22.42 9.91 2.67
N ASP A 4 23.19 9.05 2.01
CA ASP A 4 23.61 9.35 0.64
C ASP A 4 22.34 9.57 -0.21
N PRO A 5 22.13 10.76 -0.83
CA PRO A 5 20.95 11.04 -1.64
C PRO A 5 20.71 10.00 -2.74
N PHE A 6 21.77 9.37 -3.25
CA PHE A 6 21.66 8.29 -4.22
C PHE A 6 21.04 7.02 -3.63
N GLU A 7 21.41 6.66 -2.40
CA GLU A 7 20.84 5.51 -1.69
C GLU A 7 19.36 5.74 -1.35
N ASP A 8 19.01 6.96 -0.93
CA ASP A 8 17.62 7.31 -0.59
C ASP A 8 16.71 7.30 -1.85
N ILE A 9 17.18 7.81 -2.99
CA ILE A 9 16.46 7.73 -4.27
C ILE A 9 16.25 6.28 -4.71
N GLN A 10 17.29 5.45 -4.63
CA GLN A 10 17.20 4.05 -5.03
C GLN A 10 16.22 3.28 -4.16
N LEU A 11 16.25 3.51 -2.85
CA LEU A 11 15.30 2.91 -1.90
C LEU A 11 13.86 3.30 -2.25
N VAL A 12 13.58 4.59 -2.51
CA VAL A 12 12.24 5.04 -2.88
C VAL A 12 11.77 4.41 -4.19
N ARG A 13 12.65 4.23 -5.18
CA ARG A 13 12.33 3.53 -6.44
C ARG A 13 11.96 2.07 -6.21
N GLU A 14 12.67 1.37 -5.33
CA GLU A 14 12.35 -0.03 -4.99
C GLU A 14 11.00 -0.14 -4.29
N ARG A 15 10.73 0.76 -3.33
CA ARG A 15 9.44 0.84 -2.66
C ARG A 15 8.32 1.17 -3.65
N LEU A 16 8.53 2.14 -4.53
CA LEU A 16 7.55 2.49 -5.56
C LEU A 16 7.21 1.28 -6.45
N SER A 17 8.24 0.56 -6.91
CA SER A 17 8.08 -0.65 -7.71
C SER A 17 7.27 -1.72 -6.97
N LEU A 18 7.48 -1.86 -5.66
CA LEU A 18 6.72 -2.76 -4.80
C LEU A 18 5.23 -2.40 -4.75
N TYR A 19 4.90 -1.16 -4.40
CA TYR A 19 3.49 -0.74 -4.25
C TYR A 19 2.76 -0.70 -5.59
N LEU A 20 3.41 -0.32 -6.69
CA LEU A 20 2.85 -0.43 -8.04
C LEU A 20 2.58 -1.88 -8.44
N SER A 21 3.50 -2.80 -8.13
CA SER A 21 3.30 -4.23 -8.41
C SER A 21 2.13 -4.82 -7.63
N LEU A 22 1.99 -4.47 -6.35
CA LEU A 22 0.86 -4.88 -5.52
C LEU A 22 -0.46 -4.25 -6.00
N PHE A 23 -0.46 -2.98 -6.41
CA PHE A 23 -1.60 -2.32 -7.05
C PHE A 23 -2.04 -3.07 -8.31
N LEU A 24 -1.10 -3.39 -9.22
CA LEU A 24 -1.40 -4.11 -10.46
C LEU A 24 -1.89 -5.53 -10.19
N LEU A 25 -1.33 -6.23 -9.20
CA LEU A 25 -1.81 -7.54 -8.76
C LEU A 25 -3.28 -7.47 -8.32
N LEU A 26 -3.63 -6.52 -7.45
CA LEU A 26 -4.99 -6.35 -6.95
C LEU A 26 -5.96 -5.99 -8.08
N LYS A 27 -5.57 -5.04 -8.95
CA LYS A 27 -6.35 -4.68 -10.13
C LYS A 27 -6.58 -5.88 -11.05
N ALA A 28 -5.55 -6.72 -11.28
CA ALA A 28 -5.66 -7.93 -12.09
C ALA A 28 -6.59 -8.98 -11.44
N LEU A 29 -6.63 -9.07 -10.10
CA LEU A 29 -7.57 -9.93 -9.38
C LEU A 29 -9.02 -9.44 -9.52
N GLU A 30 -9.24 -8.12 -9.46
CA GLU A 30 -10.56 -7.49 -9.57
C GLU A 30 -11.14 -7.56 -10.99
N THR A 31 -10.32 -7.22 -11.99
CA THR A 31 -10.75 -7.10 -13.40
C THR A 31 -10.61 -8.42 -14.18
N GLY A 32 -9.72 -9.32 -13.73
CA GLY A 32 -9.32 -10.51 -14.47
C GLY A 32 -8.29 -10.25 -15.57
N GLU A 33 -7.78 -9.02 -15.68
CA GLU A 33 -6.70 -8.64 -16.60
C GLU A 33 -5.44 -9.49 -16.37
N ARG A 34 -4.57 -9.53 -17.40
CA ARG A 34 -3.28 -10.20 -17.28
C ARG A 34 -2.30 -9.27 -16.58
N LEU A 35 -1.60 -9.80 -15.59
CA LEU A 35 -0.45 -9.12 -14.99
C LEU A 35 0.74 -9.17 -15.98
N PRO A 36 1.48 -8.07 -16.20
CA PRO A 36 2.72 -8.09 -16.96
C PRO A 36 3.73 -9.12 -16.42
N GLU A 37 4.56 -9.71 -17.28
CA GLU A 37 5.50 -10.76 -16.84
C GLU A 37 6.58 -10.19 -15.90
N GLU A 38 7.03 -8.97 -16.15
CA GLU A 38 8.02 -8.27 -15.33
C GLU A 38 7.49 -8.08 -13.89
N VAL A 39 6.20 -7.78 -13.76
CA VAL A 39 5.55 -7.64 -12.46
C VAL A 39 5.40 -9.00 -11.77
N LYS A 40 5.12 -10.08 -12.53
CA LYS A 40 5.07 -11.43 -11.96
C LYS A 40 6.43 -11.87 -11.45
N ASP A 41 7.48 -11.65 -12.21
CA ASP A 41 8.84 -12.02 -11.84
C ASP A 41 9.29 -11.24 -10.60
N PHE A 42 9.05 -9.93 -10.57
CA PHE A 42 9.31 -9.10 -9.40
C PHE A 42 8.55 -9.59 -8.16
N LEU A 43 7.23 -9.86 -8.28
CA LEU A 43 6.44 -10.36 -7.14
C LEU A 43 6.88 -11.76 -6.70
N LYS A 44 7.38 -12.60 -7.61
CA LYS A 44 7.92 -13.92 -7.30
C LYS A 44 9.16 -13.83 -6.42
N GLU A 45 10.04 -12.88 -6.70
CA GLU A 45 11.26 -12.62 -5.92
C GLU A 45 10.92 -12.11 -4.53
N LYS A 46 9.91 -11.24 -4.41
CA LYS A 46 9.49 -10.69 -3.11
C LYS A 46 8.72 -11.72 -2.28
N GLU A 47 7.81 -12.47 -2.90
CA GLU A 47 6.97 -13.43 -2.20
C GLU A 47 6.32 -14.44 -3.16
N GLN A 48 6.88 -15.65 -3.22
CA GLN A 48 6.42 -16.72 -4.12
C GLN A 48 4.92 -17.04 -3.95
N LYS A 49 4.36 -16.88 -2.74
CA LYS A 49 2.93 -17.13 -2.48
C LYS A 49 2.01 -16.16 -3.25
N LEU A 50 2.46 -14.97 -3.65
CA LEU A 50 1.63 -14.03 -4.43
C LEU A 50 1.27 -14.58 -5.81
N LEU A 51 2.14 -15.40 -6.43
CA LEU A 51 1.85 -16.00 -7.74
C LEU A 51 0.74 -17.07 -7.69
N SER A 52 0.55 -17.72 -6.53
CA SER A 52 -0.54 -18.69 -6.38
C SER A 52 -1.91 -17.99 -6.47
N LEU A 53 -1.99 -16.72 -6.09
CA LEU A 53 -3.19 -15.89 -6.17
C LEU A 53 -3.62 -15.67 -7.62
N ILE A 54 -2.67 -15.42 -8.52
CA ILE A 54 -2.94 -15.25 -9.96
C ILE A 54 -3.54 -16.53 -10.55
N LYS A 55 -3.02 -17.70 -10.17
CA LYS A 55 -3.58 -19.00 -10.60
C LYS A 55 -5.00 -19.22 -10.09
N LYS A 56 -5.33 -18.66 -8.92
CA LYS A 56 -6.65 -18.75 -8.28
C LYS A 56 -7.59 -17.59 -8.62
N ARG A 57 -7.22 -16.67 -9.52
CA ARG A 57 -8.01 -15.46 -9.85
C ARG A 57 -9.49 -15.72 -10.13
N LYS A 58 -9.83 -16.81 -10.84
CA LYS A 58 -11.22 -17.17 -11.15
C LYS A 58 -12.03 -17.49 -9.89
N LEU A 59 -11.43 -18.14 -8.90
CA LEU A 59 -12.06 -18.45 -7.60
C LEU A 59 -12.09 -17.22 -6.68
N LEU A 60 -11.17 -16.28 -6.87
CA LEU A 60 -11.04 -15.09 -6.05
C LEU A 60 -11.89 -13.92 -6.56
N LYS A 61 -12.38 -13.94 -7.81
CA LYS A 61 -13.16 -12.85 -8.41
C LYS A 61 -14.36 -12.44 -7.53
N ASP A 62 -15.14 -13.41 -7.06
CA ASP A 62 -16.29 -13.12 -6.19
C ASP A 62 -15.88 -12.67 -4.78
N LYS A 63 -14.65 -12.96 -4.38
CA LYS A 63 -14.05 -12.53 -3.10
C LYS A 63 -13.39 -11.16 -3.19
N THR A 64 -13.00 -10.69 -4.39
CA THR A 64 -12.35 -9.38 -4.58
C THR A 64 -13.27 -8.21 -4.27
N VAL A 65 -14.60 -8.37 -4.47
CA VAL A 65 -15.61 -7.40 -4.00
C VAL A 65 -15.51 -7.16 -2.49
N LYS A 66 -14.98 -8.15 -1.73
CA LYS A 66 -14.74 -8.05 -0.28
C LYS A 66 -13.39 -7.43 0.08
N LEU A 67 -12.50 -7.12 -0.87
CA LEU A 67 -11.21 -6.45 -0.61
C LEU A 67 -11.38 -4.94 -0.39
N LYS A 68 -12.43 -4.55 0.33
CA LYS A 68 -12.72 -3.18 0.74
C LYS A 68 -12.65 -3.09 2.25
N ALA A 69 -12.00 -2.05 2.77
CA ALA A 69 -11.77 -1.87 4.20
C ALA A 69 -13.06 -1.95 5.02
N ARG A 70 -14.20 -1.49 4.48
CA ARG A 70 -15.51 -1.60 5.13
C ARG A 70 -16.00 -3.03 5.38
N TYR A 71 -15.52 -4.01 4.62
CA TYR A 71 -15.87 -5.43 4.75
C TYR A 71 -14.76 -6.27 5.42
N LEU A 72 -13.54 -5.74 5.47
CA LEU A 72 -12.37 -6.43 6.02
C LEU A 72 -12.19 -6.24 7.53
N LYS A 73 -12.86 -5.27 8.16
CA LYS A 73 -12.81 -5.05 9.61
C LYS A 73 -14.02 -5.69 10.30
N PRO A 74 -13.89 -6.89 10.93
CA PRO A 74 -15.02 -7.63 11.48
C PRO A 74 -15.71 -6.91 12.65
N ASN A 75 -14.99 -6.05 13.37
CA ASN A 75 -15.46 -5.38 14.60
C ASN A 75 -16.07 -3.98 14.35
N VAL A 76 -16.18 -3.53 13.10
CA VAL A 76 -16.80 -2.24 12.79
C VAL A 76 -18.31 -2.43 12.73
N LYS A 77 -19.02 -1.75 13.65
CA LYS A 77 -20.49 -1.70 13.66
C LYS A 77 -21.01 -1.31 12.27
N GLU A 78 -22.12 -1.90 11.85
CA GLU A 78 -22.67 -1.75 10.50
C GLU A 78 -22.83 -0.29 10.07
N PHE A 79 -23.33 0.57 10.96
CA PHE A 79 -23.43 2.02 10.73
C PHE A 79 -22.08 2.70 10.42
N SER A 80 -21.00 2.27 11.09
CA SER A 80 -19.66 2.84 10.91
C SER A 80 -18.98 2.37 9.62
N ARG A 81 -19.47 1.31 8.97
CA ARG A 81 -18.93 0.82 7.68
C ARG A 81 -19.11 1.84 6.56
N GLY A 82 -20.22 2.58 6.56
CA GLY A 82 -20.48 3.64 5.58
C GLY A 82 -19.60 4.88 5.74
N LEU A 83 -18.93 5.04 6.88
CA LEU A 83 -18.02 6.16 7.16
C LEU A 83 -16.60 5.89 6.67
N ILE A 84 -16.17 4.63 6.56
CA ILE A 84 -14.80 4.26 6.17
C ILE A 84 -14.39 4.87 4.82
N PRO A 85 -15.19 4.76 3.73
CA PRO A 85 -14.83 5.36 2.45
C PRO A 85 -14.74 6.89 2.52
N LYS A 86 -15.60 7.54 3.30
CA LYS A 86 -15.58 8.99 3.50
C LYS A 86 -14.30 9.43 4.20
N THR A 87 -13.94 8.76 5.31
CA THR A 87 -12.70 9.04 6.05
C THR A 87 -11.44 8.82 5.19
N LEU A 88 -11.44 7.79 4.34
CA LEU A 88 -10.33 7.58 3.40
C LEU A 88 -10.27 8.68 2.33
N MET A 89 -11.42 9.05 1.76
CA MET A 89 -11.49 10.15 0.79
C MET A 89 -11.01 11.48 1.39
N GLU A 90 -11.38 11.80 2.62
CA GLU A 90 -10.89 12.98 3.35
C GLU A 90 -9.37 12.92 3.55
N PHE A 91 -8.82 11.75 3.87
CA PHE A 91 -7.38 11.57 3.99
C PHE A 91 -6.68 11.82 2.64
N TYR A 92 -7.20 11.23 1.56
CA TYR A 92 -6.65 11.40 0.21
C TYR A 92 -6.66 12.87 -0.21
N SER A 93 -7.79 13.55 -0.07
CA SER A 93 -7.95 14.95 -0.43
C SER A 93 -6.99 15.86 0.35
N ARG A 94 -6.85 15.65 1.68
CA ARG A 94 -5.90 16.42 2.50
C ARG A 94 -4.46 16.27 2.03
N GLU A 95 -4.12 15.12 1.49
CA GLU A 95 -2.78 14.81 1.00
C GLU A 95 -2.64 15.06 -0.52
N GLY A 96 -3.61 15.71 -1.16
CA GLY A 96 -3.56 16.09 -2.58
C GLY A 96 -3.76 14.93 -3.57
N TYR A 97 -4.33 13.80 -3.13
CA TYR A 97 -4.61 12.65 -3.98
C TYR A 97 -6.10 12.60 -4.36
N GLU A 98 -6.38 12.54 -5.67
CA GLU A 98 -7.73 12.43 -6.20
C GLU A 98 -8.02 11.00 -6.68
N ILE A 99 -9.19 10.49 -6.31
CA ILE A 99 -9.68 9.18 -6.75
C ILE A 99 -10.92 9.39 -7.62
N THR A 100 -10.87 8.91 -8.86
CA THR A 100 -11.95 9.08 -9.84
C THR A 100 -12.73 7.79 -10.08
N ASP A 101 -12.05 6.67 -10.29
CA ASP A 101 -12.68 5.47 -10.89
C ASP A 101 -12.66 4.22 -10.00
N ILE A 102 -12.22 4.35 -8.75
CA ILE A 102 -12.06 3.25 -7.81
C ILE A 102 -12.71 3.62 -6.48
N GLU A 103 -13.32 2.66 -5.79
CA GLU A 103 -13.85 2.89 -4.44
C GLU A 103 -12.73 3.26 -3.47
N PRO A 104 -12.85 4.36 -2.69
CA PRO A 104 -11.77 4.88 -1.84
C PRO A 104 -11.25 3.88 -0.81
N ASP A 105 -12.09 2.92 -0.40
CA ASP A 105 -11.75 1.94 0.61
C ASP A 105 -11.34 0.58 0.05
N SER A 106 -11.27 0.43 -1.28
CA SER A 106 -10.67 -0.77 -1.88
C SER A 106 -9.17 -0.84 -1.56
N LEU A 107 -8.64 -2.05 -1.37
CA LEU A 107 -7.19 -2.21 -1.23
C LEU A 107 -6.46 -1.62 -2.45
N THR A 108 -6.98 -1.81 -3.66
CA THR A 108 -6.44 -1.21 -4.88
C THR A 108 -6.25 0.31 -4.75
N ALA A 109 -7.27 1.05 -4.29
CA ALA A 109 -7.16 2.49 -4.03
C ALA A 109 -6.10 2.81 -2.96
N MET A 110 -6.06 2.04 -1.87
CA MET A 110 -5.12 2.25 -0.77
C MET A 110 -3.65 2.04 -1.19
N PHE A 111 -3.38 1.03 -2.03
CA PHE A 111 -2.06 0.80 -2.60
C PHE A 111 -1.70 1.86 -3.65
N GLY A 112 -2.66 2.29 -4.47
CA GLY A 112 -2.50 3.39 -5.41
C GLY A 112 -2.10 4.70 -4.73
N PHE A 113 -2.71 5.03 -3.59
CA PHE A 113 -2.35 6.20 -2.79
C PHE A 113 -0.89 6.16 -2.32
N ILE A 114 -0.41 5.04 -1.77
CA ILE A 114 0.99 4.93 -1.34
C ILE A 114 1.95 5.02 -2.53
N ALA A 115 1.64 4.39 -3.66
CA ALA A 115 2.44 4.53 -4.88
C ALA A 115 2.52 5.99 -5.34
N ALA A 116 1.40 6.73 -5.32
CA ALA A 116 1.40 8.16 -5.65
C ALA A 116 2.30 8.97 -4.69
N LYS A 117 2.26 8.67 -3.39
CA LYS A 117 3.13 9.33 -2.40
C LYS A 117 4.60 9.02 -2.56
N LEU A 118 4.94 7.80 -2.97
CA LEU A 118 6.32 7.40 -3.28
C LEU A 118 6.81 8.07 -4.57
N GLN A 119 5.94 8.22 -5.57
CA GLN A 119 6.27 8.96 -6.80
C GLN A 119 6.54 10.44 -6.50
N GLU A 120 5.74 11.04 -5.61
CA GLU A 120 5.93 12.42 -5.15
C GLU A 120 7.21 12.57 -4.33
N GLU A 121 7.48 11.65 -3.39
CA GLU A 121 8.74 11.60 -2.64
C GLU A 121 9.95 11.52 -3.56
N LEU A 122 9.91 10.63 -4.56
CA LEU A 122 10.98 10.46 -5.54
C LEU A 122 11.28 11.77 -6.28
N TYR A 123 10.24 12.43 -6.79
CA TYR A 123 10.39 13.72 -7.46
C TYR A 123 11.02 14.77 -6.53
N LEU A 124 10.55 14.86 -5.28
CA LEU A 124 11.06 15.82 -4.29
C LEU A 124 12.55 15.58 -3.98
N LEU A 125 12.97 14.31 -3.89
CA LEU A 125 14.38 13.96 -3.70
C LEU A 125 15.22 14.34 -4.93
N GLU A 126 14.73 14.06 -6.13
CA GLU A 126 15.43 14.38 -7.39
C GLU A 126 15.66 15.88 -7.59
N ILE A 127 14.75 16.73 -7.09
CA ILE A 127 14.90 18.20 -7.11
C ILE A 127 15.56 18.77 -5.85
N GLY A 128 15.99 17.93 -4.91
CA GLY A 128 16.66 18.34 -3.67
C GLY A 128 15.75 18.96 -2.60
N ASN A 129 14.43 18.80 -2.70
CA ASN A 129 13.47 19.23 -1.67
C ASN A 129 13.30 18.17 -0.58
N PHE A 130 14.35 18.00 0.21
CA PHE A 130 14.43 17.02 1.31
C PHE A 130 13.44 17.28 2.45
N ALA A 131 13.01 18.53 2.64
CA ALA A 131 12.08 18.88 3.71
C ALA A 131 10.68 18.33 3.42
N ASP A 132 10.18 18.53 2.19
CA ASP A 132 8.87 18.01 1.80
C ASP A 132 8.90 16.50 1.54
N ALA A 133 10.02 15.94 1.07
CA ALA A 133 10.20 14.49 0.98
C ALA A 133 9.95 13.80 2.35
N ARG A 134 10.49 14.36 3.44
CA ARG A 134 10.23 13.85 4.81
C ARG A 134 8.79 14.00 5.25
N LYS A 135 8.09 15.08 4.86
CA LYS A 135 6.66 15.20 5.13
C LYS A 135 5.86 14.09 4.43
N ASN A 136 6.25 13.74 3.20
CA ASN A 136 5.66 12.63 2.47
C ASN A 136 5.96 11.27 3.13
N GLU A 137 7.18 11.03 3.60
CA GLU A 137 7.50 9.83 4.40
C GLU A 137 6.61 9.72 5.65
N MET A 138 6.38 10.83 6.38
CA MET A 138 5.46 10.84 7.52
C MET A 138 4.03 10.52 7.10
N ALA A 139 3.55 11.08 5.99
CA ALA A 139 2.21 10.83 5.48
C ALA A 139 2.01 9.35 5.12
N GLN A 140 3.00 8.73 4.48
CA GLN A 140 3.02 7.29 4.21
C GLN A 140 2.93 6.49 5.50
N LEU A 141 3.79 6.76 6.50
CA LEU A 141 3.75 6.05 7.78
C LEU A 141 2.39 6.18 8.48
N ARG A 142 1.82 7.39 8.52
CA ARG A 142 0.47 7.60 9.09
C ARG A 142 -0.55 6.74 8.36
N PHE A 143 -0.55 6.76 7.03
CA PHE A 143 -1.51 5.99 6.26
C PHE A 143 -1.36 4.48 6.47
N LEU A 144 -0.13 3.97 6.42
CA LEU A 144 0.17 2.56 6.64
C LEU A 144 -0.32 2.09 8.02
N ASN A 145 -0.01 2.85 9.07
CA ASN A 145 -0.35 2.47 10.44
C ASN A 145 -1.84 2.66 10.77
N THR A 146 -2.48 3.71 10.26
CA THR A 146 -3.87 4.05 10.62
C THR A 146 -4.89 3.34 9.74
N HIS A 147 -4.56 3.11 8.47
CA HIS A 147 -5.51 2.62 7.47
C HIS A 147 -5.13 1.24 6.93
N LEU A 148 -3.98 1.12 6.24
CA LEU A 148 -3.68 -0.07 5.43
C LEU A 148 -3.37 -1.32 6.28
N LEU A 149 -2.43 -1.25 7.20
CA LEU A 149 -2.05 -2.39 8.04
C LEU A 149 -3.22 -2.91 8.89
N PRO A 150 -4.02 -2.06 9.58
CA PRO A 150 -5.18 -2.55 10.32
C PRO A 150 -6.19 -3.32 9.45
N VAL A 151 -6.37 -2.89 8.19
CA VAL A 151 -7.26 -3.58 7.23
C VAL A 151 -6.68 -4.93 6.84
N LEU A 152 -5.39 -4.97 6.46
CA LEU A 152 -4.70 -6.20 6.07
C LEU A 152 -4.63 -7.22 7.23
N SER A 153 -4.32 -6.76 8.45
CA SER A 153 -4.29 -7.60 9.65
C SER A 153 -5.66 -8.18 10.00
N SER A 154 -6.73 -7.41 9.81
CA SER A 154 -8.09 -7.92 10.03
C SER A 154 -8.47 -8.95 8.97
N ALA A 155 -8.12 -8.66 7.71
CA ALA A 155 -8.39 -9.55 6.58
C ALA A 155 -7.61 -10.87 6.67
N SER A 156 -6.37 -10.85 7.18
CA SER A 156 -5.54 -12.06 7.33
C SER A 156 -6.09 -13.06 8.34
N LEU A 157 -6.98 -12.62 9.23
CA LEU A 157 -7.68 -13.50 10.17
C LEU A 157 -8.93 -14.15 9.56
N SER A 158 -9.38 -13.69 8.39
CA SER A 158 -10.54 -14.26 7.70
C SER A 158 -10.17 -15.52 6.95
N LYS A 159 -10.89 -16.63 7.19
CA LYS A 159 -10.72 -17.89 6.45
C LYS A 159 -10.84 -17.73 4.93
N ASP A 160 -11.61 -16.74 4.48
CA ASP A 160 -11.88 -16.55 3.06
C ASP A 160 -10.81 -15.74 2.33
N LEU A 161 -10.07 -14.89 3.05
CA LEU A 161 -9.23 -13.83 2.49
C LEU A 161 -7.78 -13.93 2.95
N SER A 162 -7.49 -14.72 4.00
CA SER A 162 -6.15 -14.88 4.55
C SER A 162 -5.13 -15.28 3.49
N GLU A 163 -5.48 -16.18 2.58
CA GLU A 163 -4.59 -16.61 1.51
C GLU A 163 -4.11 -15.42 0.64
N VAL A 164 -4.98 -14.44 0.40
CA VAL A 164 -4.66 -13.23 -0.37
C VAL A 164 -3.92 -12.20 0.48
N THR A 165 -4.41 -11.94 1.70
CA THR A 165 -3.99 -10.77 2.48
C THR A 165 -2.81 -11.03 3.41
N GLU A 166 -2.55 -12.27 3.83
CA GLU A 166 -1.41 -12.60 4.70
C GLU A 166 -0.06 -12.35 4.01
N PRO A 167 0.18 -12.78 2.75
CA PRO A 167 1.44 -12.48 2.07
C PRO A 167 1.65 -10.98 1.88
N ILE A 168 0.58 -10.25 1.50
CA ILE A 168 0.59 -8.79 1.35
C ILE A 168 0.89 -8.11 2.68
N LEU A 169 0.25 -8.54 3.77
CA LEU A 169 0.47 -8.01 5.11
C LEU A 169 1.93 -8.14 5.54
N ARG A 170 2.56 -9.30 5.30
CA ARG A 170 3.97 -9.53 5.64
C ARG A 170 4.87 -8.51 4.95
N ILE A 171 4.74 -8.39 3.63
CA ILE A 171 5.53 -7.49 2.78
C ILE A 171 5.37 -6.03 3.24
N VAL A 172 4.12 -5.57 3.40
CA VAL A 172 3.84 -4.19 3.79
C VAL A 172 4.31 -3.90 5.23
N SER A 173 4.23 -4.89 6.12
CA SER A 173 4.72 -4.74 7.49
C SER A 173 6.24 -4.60 7.53
N GLU A 174 6.95 -5.34 6.69
CA GLU A 174 8.40 -5.23 6.55
C GLU A 174 8.82 -3.87 6.00
N ASP A 175 8.19 -3.41 4.91
CA ASP A 175 8.41 -2.07 4.35
C ASP A 175 8.17 -0.98 5.40
N ARG A 176 7.04 -1.05 6.11
CA ARG A 176 6.71 -0.08 7.17
C ARG A 176 7.77 -0.06 8.27
N ASN A 177 8.27 -1.22 8.68
CA ASN A 177 9.31 -1.30 9.71
C ASN A 177 10.63 -0.68 9.24
N GLN A 178 11.00 -0.86 7.97
CA GLN A 178 12.19 -0.22 7.39
C GLN A 178 12.01 1.30 7.32
N LEU A 179 10.85 1.78 6.85
CA LEU A 179 10.53 3.20 6.82
C LEU A 179 10.55 3.81 8.23
N LEU A 180 9.98 3.14 9.22
CA LEU A 180 9.98 3.60 10.62
C LEU A 180 11.41 3.76 11.15
N LYS A 181 12.30 2.79 10.89
CA LYS A 181 13.71 2.88 11.30
C LYS A 181 14.40 4.08 10.69
N ARG A 182 14.15 4.36 9.40
CA ARG A 182 14.72 5.52 8.68
C ARG A 182 14.22 6.85 9.25
N VAL A 183 12.93 6.92 9.54
CA VAL A 183 12.31 8.09 10.15
C VAL A 183 12.87 8.35 11.54
N VAL A 184 12.93 7.33 12.41
CA VAL A 184 13.49 7.48 13.76
C VAL A 184 14.98 7.84 13.74
N SER A 185 15.77 7.23 12.83
CA SER A 185 17.19 7.54 12.73
C SER A 185 17.44 8.96 12.22
N SER A 186 16.54 9.51 11.40
CA SER A 186 16.62 10.91 10.96
C SER A 186 16.36 11.91 12.09
N PHE A 187 15.41 11.61 13.00
CA PHE A 187 15.12 12.45 14.17
C PHE A 187 16.29 12.49 15.17
N ASN A 188 16.92 11.35 15.45
CA ASN A 188 18.04 11.27 16.40
C ASN A 188 19.33 11.95 15.92
N LYS A 189 19.43 12.33 14.64
CA LYS A 189 20.56 13.06 14.06
C LYS A 189 20.38 14.58 14.06
N GLU A 190 19.19 15.07 14.42
CA GLU A 190 18.85 16.51 14.44
C GLU A 190 18.75 17.08 15.87
N THR A 191 18.93 16.25 16.89
CA THR A 191 19.06 16.60 18.33
C THR A 191 20.49 16.44 18.80
#